data_AF-A0A4Q3GV95-F1
#
_entry.id   AF-A0A4Q3GV95-F1
#
_cell.length_a   1.000
_cell.length_b   1.000
_cell.length_c   1.000
_cell.angle_alpha   90.00
_cell.angle_beta   90.00
_cell.angle_gamma   90.00
#
_symmetry.space_group_name_H-M   'P 1'
#
loop_
_entity.id
_entity.type
_entity.pdbx_description
1 polymer ?
#
loop_
_entity_poly.entity_id
_entity_poly.type
_entity_poly.pdbx_seq_one_letter_code
_entity_poly.pdbx_strand_id
1 'polypeptide(L)' 'MMDRLQEAISRQPSILTLSGLGRPEEIADAVLWMSADLGAFVTGASISVDGGWSL' A
#
# COMPACT_ATOMS: atom_id res chain seq x y z
N MET A 1 -12.62 -10.91 -16.32
CA MET A 1 -11.48 -11.13 -15.42
C MET A 1 -11.32 -9.95 -14.47
N MET A 2 -11.16 -8.73 -15.01
CA MET A 2 -11.03 -7.50 -14.22
C MET A 2 -12.23 -7.23 -13.28
N ASP A 3 -13.46 -7.53 -13.71
CA ASP A 3 -14.66 -7.29 -12.90
C ASP A 3 -14.70 -8.10 -11.58
N ARG A 4 -14.13 -9.32 -11.59
CA ARG A 4 -14.07 -10.17 -10.40
C ARG A 4 -13.05 -9.66 -9.37
N LEU A 5 -11.96 -9.03 -9.84
CA LEU A 5 -10.95 -8.42 -8.98
C LEU A 5 -11.51 -7.18 -8.30
N GLN A 6 -12.20 -6.32 -9.05
CA GLN A 6 -12.86 -5.14 -8.50
C GLN A 6 -13.93 -5.51 -7.47
N GLU A 7 -14.72 -6.55 -7.73
CA GLU A 7 -15.73 -6.98 -6.77
C GLU A 7 -15.12 -7.54 -5.47
N ALA A 8 -14.05 -8.32 -5.55
CA ALA A 8 -13.35 -8.83 -4.37
C ALA A 8 -12.79 -7.71 -3.48
N ILE A 9 -12.23 -6.66 -4.09
CA ILE A 9 -11.68 -5.48 -3.39
C ILE A 9 -12.78 -4.65 -2.74
N SER A 10 -13.93 -4.49 -3.41
CA SER A 10 -15.07 -3.72 -2.92
C SER A 10 -15.82 -4.37 -1.74
N ARG A 11 -15.58 -5.67 -1.49
CA ARG A 11 -16.27 -6.44 -0.45
C ARG A 11 -15.57 -6.44 0.91
N GLN A 12 -14.41 -5.79 1.05
CA GLN A 12 -13.66 -5.79 2.30
C GLN A 12 -13.91 -4.48 3.06
N PRO A 13 -14.86 -4.43 4.01
CA PRO A 13 -15.21 -3.22 4.73
C PRO A 13 -14.38 -3.20 6.01
N SER A 14 -13.07 -3.10 5.85
CA SER A 14 -12.15 -2.92 6.97
C SER A 14 -12.06 -1.42 7.24
N ILE A 15 -12.42 -0.98 8.45
CA ILE A 15 -12.24 0.43 8.87
C ILE A 15 -10.76 0.86 8.88
N LEU A 16 -9.85 -0.11 8.79
CA LEU A 16 -8.40 0.08 8.84
C LEU A 16 -7.77 0.06 7.45
N THR A 17 -8.53 -0.23 6.39
CA THR A 17 -8.02 -0.39 5.02
C THR A 17 -8.54 0.71 4.11
N LEU A 18 -7.67 1.25 3.27
CA LEU A 18 -8.05 2.20 2.22
C LEU A 18 -8.86 1.49 1.14
N SER A 19 -9.88 2.18 0.62
CA SER A 19 -10.75 1.61 -0.42
C SER A 19 -10.10 1.68 -1.79
N GLY A 20 -10.12 0.56 -2.53
CA GLY A 20 -9.69 0.48 -3.92
C GLY A 20 -8.30 -0.13 -4.12
N LEU A 21 -7.85 -0.14 -5.38
CA LEU A 21 -6.49 -0.53 -5.73
C LEU A 21 -5.55 0.65 -5.48
N GLY A 22 -4.41 0.37 -4.83
CA GLY A 22 -3.32 1.34 -4.75
C GLY A 22 -2.79 1.71 -6.14
N ARG A 23 -2.21 2.90 -6.24
CA ARG A 23 -1.62 3.43 -7.48
C ARG A 23 -0.11 3.21 -7.50
N PRO A 24 0.52 3.03 -8.67
CA PRO A 24 1.97 2.88 -8.76
C PRO A 24 2.76 3.99 -8.07
N GLU A 25 2.24 5.22 -8.10
CA GLU A 25 2.85 6.39 -7.47
C GLU A 25 2.94 6.26 -5.95
N GLU A 26 2.01 5.54 -5.31
CA GLU A 26 2.02 5.36 -3.85
C GLU A 26 3.19 4.47 -3.39
N ILE A 27 3.57 3.50 -4.24
CA ILE A 27 4.79 2.71 -4.04
C ILE A 27 6.02 3.58 -4.30
N ALA A 28 6.00 4.39 -5.37
CA ALA A 28 7.11 5.28 -5.71
C ALA A 28 7.41 6.30 -4.61
N ASP A 29 6.37 6.90 -4.01
CA ASP A 29 6.49 7.84 -2.91
C ASP A 29 7.07 7.18 -1.64
N ALA A 30 6.69 5.93 -1.35
CA ALA A 30 7.28 5.17 -0.26
C ALA A 30 8.77 4.91 -0.49
N VAL A 31 9.16 4.54 -1.72
CA VAL A 31 10.57 4.35 -2.09
C VAL A 31 11.36 5.66 -2.03
N LEU A 32 10.75 6.76 -2.50
CA LEU A 32 11.36 8.09 -2.44
C LEU A 32 11.63 8.49 -0.98
N TRP A 33 10.65 8.29 -0.09
CA TRP A 33 10.82 8.53 1.34
C TRP A 33 11.95 7.69 1.94
N MET A 34 12.02 6.39 1.64
CA MET A 34 13.10 5.51 2.13
C MET A 34 14.48 5.95 1.63
N SER A 35 14.53 6.53 0.43
CA SER A 35 15.77 6.99 -0.21
C SER A 35 16.18 8.40 0.24
N ALA A 36 15.30 9.12 0.93
CA ALA A 36 15.55 10.46 1.45
C ALA A 36 16.16 10.41 2.86
N ASP A 37 16.68 11.55 3.32
CA ASP A 37 17.23 11.70 4.68
C ASP A 37 16.22 11.30 5.77
N LEU A 38 14.93 11.48 5.51
CA LEU A 38 13.86 11.11 6.44
C LEU A 38 13.77 9.60 6.69
N GLY A 39 14.21 8.77 5.73
CA GLY A 39 14.27 7.32 5.84
C GLY A 39 15.60 6.78 6.38
N ALA A 40 16.60 7.63 6.65
CA ALA A 40 17.99 7.21 6.83
C ALA A 40 18.26 6.22 7.98
N PHE A 41 17.38 6.15 8.98
CA PHE A 41 17.52 5.21 10.10
C PHE A 41 16.76 3.88 9.90
N VAL A 42 15.96 3.77 8.84
CA VAL A 42 15.14 2.59 8.58
C VAL A 42 15.89 1.63 7.68
N THR A 43 16.30 0.49 8.23
CA THR A 43 17.05 -0.55 7.51
C THR A 43 16.63 -1.93 8.00
N GLY A 44 16.75 -2.94 7.12
CA GLY A 44 16.40 -4.34 7.44
C GLY A 44 14.92 -4.61 7.69
N ALA A 45 14.05 -3.62 7.46
CA ALA A 45 12.61 -3.74 7.67
C ALA A 45 11.86 -4.03 6.35
N SER A 46 10.76 -4.76 6.45
CA SER A 46 9.76 -4.88 5.39
C SER A 46 8.63 -3.90 5.68
N ILE A 47 8.32 -3.01 4.73
CA ILE A 47 7.24 -2.03 4.85
C ILE A 47 6.14 -2.39 3.86
N SER A 48 4.95 -2.71 4.37
CA SER A 48 3.77 -2.94 3.52
C SER A 48 3.23 -1.60 3.00
N VAL A 49 3.02 -1.53 1.69
CA VAL A 49 2.42 -0.38 0.98
C VAL A 49 1.21 -0.89 0.20
N ASP A 50 0.15 -1.23 0.93
CA ASP A 50 -1.02 -1.93 0.40
C ASP A 50 -2.35 -1.34 0.90
N GLY A 51 -2.30 -0.14 1.47
CA GLY A 51 -3.46 0.51 2.06
C GLY A 51 -4.00 -0.17 3.31
N GLY A 52 -3.21 -1.03 3.98
CA GLY A 52 -3.64 -1.75 5.19
C GLY A 52 -4.34 -3.08 4.88
N TRP A 53 -4.04 -3.69 3.73
CA TRP A 53 -4.62 -4.97 3.32
C TRP A 53 -4.00 -6.16 4.06
N SER A 54 -2.71 -6.07 4.40
CA SER A 54 -1.97 -7.12 5.12
C SER A 54 -2.31 -7.20 6.61
N LEU A 55 -3.16 -6.32 7.13
CA LEU A 55 -3.51 -6.20 8.56
C LEU A 55 -4.88 -6.81 8.89
#